data_AF-A0A820DCV4-F1
#
_entry.id   AF-A0A820DCV4-F1
#
_cell.length_a   1.000
_cell.length_b   1.000
_cell.length_c   1.000
_cell.angle_alpha   90.00
_cell.angle_beta   90.00
_cell.angle_gamma   90.00
#
_symmetry.space_group_name_H-M   'P 1'
#
loop_
_entity.id
_entity.type
_entity.pdbx_description
1 polymer ?
#
loop_
_entity_poly.entity_id
_entity_poly.type
_entity_poly.pdbx_seq_one_letter_code
_entity_poly.pdbx_strand_id
1 'polypeptide(L)'
;MSSDTESPKRKIVITGGAGFIGSQLGSELHRRGHEVVLLDNMSFGHLDNLIVDGKTFGQLVVKDIRDPDLKTVFTGAHTVFHFAGVAALPVC
;
A
#
# COMPACT_ATOMS: atom_id res chain seq x y z
N MET A 1 18.12 -17.84 -23.81
CA MET A 1 18.16 -17.74 -22.33
C MET A 1 18.20 -16.26 -21.97
N SER A 2 17.04 -15.66 -21.68
CA SER A 2 16.99 -14.30 -21.16
C SER A 2 17.08 -14.42 -19.65
N SER A 3 18.13 -13.86 -19.06
CA SER A 3 18.32 -13.80 -17.62
C SER A 3 17.21 -12.92 -17.03
N ASP A 4 16.19 -13.55 -16.44
CA ASP A 4 15.24 -12.87 -15.57
C ASP A 4 16.01 -12.28 -14.40
N THR A 5 16.34 -11.00 -14.48
CA THR A 5 16.89 -10.25 -13.35
C THR A 5 15.75 -10.02 -12.36
N GLU A 6 15.51 -11.00 -11.50
CA GLU A 6 14.57 -10.87 -10.40
C GLU A 6 15.04 -9.72 -9.51
N SER A 7 14.26 -8.63 -9.49
CA SER A 7 14.60 -7.46 -8.68
C SER A 7 14.60 -7.85 -7.20
N PRO A 8 15.59 -7.42 -6.40
CA PRO A 8 15.68 -7.84 -5.00
C PRO A 8 14.39 -7.51 -4.25
N LYS A 9 13.91 -8.45 -3.44
CA LYS A 9 12.76 -8.22 -2.54
C LYS A 9 13.02 -7.01 -1.65
N ARG A 10 12.09 -6.04 -1.64
CA ARG A 10 12.16 -4.81 -0.84
C ARG A 10 10.91 -4.66 0.00
N LYS A 11 11.03 -3.92 1.10
CA LYS A 11 9.90 -3.43 1.89
C LYS A 11 9.39 -2.12 1.32
N ILE A 12 8.12 -2.09 0.95
CA ILE A 12 7.45 -0.95 0.32
C ILE A 12 6.26 -0.55 1.19
N VAL A 13 6.17 0.75 1.51
CA VAL A 13 5.03 1.32 2.23
C VAL A 13 4.19 2.14 1.26
N ILE A 14 2.88 1.92 1.26
CA ILE A 14 1.93 2.66 0.43
C ILE A 14 0.92 3.31 1.37
N THR A 15 0.88 4.64 1.41
CA THR A 15 -0.19 5.35 2.12
C THR A 15 -1.39 5.53 1.19
N GLY A 16 -2.61 5.43 1.71
CA GLY A 16 -3.81 5.35 0.85
C GLY A 16 -3.89 3.97 0.18
N GLY A 17 -3.33 2.95 0.84
CA GLY A 17 -3.15 1.62 0.28
C GLY A 17 -4.46 0.86 0.04
N ALA A 18 -5.54 1.21 0.74
CA ALA A 18 -6.86 0.65 0.50
C ALA A 18 -7.69 1.47 -0.51
N GLY A 19 -7.15 2.58 -1.00
CA GLY A 19 -7.75 3.40 -2.07
C GLY A 19 -7.54 2.82 -3.46
N PHE A 20 -8.16 3.46 -4.47
CA PHE A 20 -8.17 2.97 -5.86
C PHE A 20 -6.76 2.78 -6.44
N ILE A 21 -5.90 3.81 -6.41
CA ILE A 21 -4.56 3.74 -6.98
C ILE A 21 -3.62 2.89 -6.11
N GLY A 22 -3.66 3.11 -4.79
CA GLY A 22 -2.75 2.46 -3.85
C GLY A 22 -2.89 0.94 -3.84
N SER A 23 -4.12 0.43 -3.91
CA SER A 23 -4.39 -1.01 -3.92
C SER A 23 -3.92 -1.70 -5.20
N GLN A 24 -4.12 -1.09 -6.37
CA GLN A 24 -3.66 -1.65 -7.64
C GLN A 24 -2.14 -1.74 -7.70
N LEU A 25 -1.44 -0.67 -7.28
CA LEU A 25 0.02 -0.69 -7.19
C LEU A 25 0.50 -1.72 -6.15
N GLY A 26 -0.13 -1.76 -4.98
CA GLY A 26 0.22 -2.70 -3.91
C GLY A 26 0.07 -4.16 -4.34
N SER A 27 -1.00 -4.50 -5.04
CA SER A 27 -1.25 -5.83 -5.59
C SER A 27 -0.13 -6.25 -6.55
N GLU A 28 0.22 -5.39 -7.50
CA GLU A 28 1.29 -5.68 -8.47
C GLU A 28 2.65 -5.85 -7.79
N LEU A 29 3.00 -4.97 -6.85
CA LEU A 29 4.25 -5.08 -6.09
C LEU A 29 4.30 -6.35 -5.23
N HIS A 30 3.16 -6.75 -4.66
CA HIS A 30 3.04 -8.01 -3.93
C HIS A 30 3.25 -9.22 -4.85
N ARG A 31 2.66 -9.22 -6.05
CA ARG A 31 2.86 -10.27 -7.07
C ARG A 31 4.32 -10.38 -7.53
N ARG A 32 5.06 -9.27 -7.52
CA ARG A 32 6.52 -9.23 -7.76
C ARG A 32 7.37 -9.70 -6.57
N GLY A 33 6.74 -10.15 -5.49
CA GLY A 33 7.42 -10.73 -4.32
C GLY A 33 7.88 -9.71 -3.28
N HIS A 34 7.56 -8.41 -3.43
CA HIS A 34 7.90 -7.40 -2.44
C HIS A 34 7.09 -7.54 -1.16
N GLU A 35 7.68 -7.10 -0.04
CA GLU A 35 6.94 -6.93 1.22
C GLU A 35 6.17 -5.61 1.15
N VAL A 36 4.84 -5.69 1.06
CA VAL A 36 3.98 -4.51 0.90
C VAL A 36 3.26 -4.23 2.21
N VAL A 37 3.44 -3.01 2.72
CA VAL A 37 2.72 -2.45 3.86
C VAL A 37 1.79 -1.36 3.36
N LEU A 38 0.51 -1.47 3.69
CA LEU A 38 -0.56 -0.57 3.25
C LEU A 38 -0.98 0.25 4.47
N LEU A 39 -0.70 1.55 4.48
CA LEU A 39 -1.17 2.48 5.50
C LEU A 39 -2.44 3.17 5.00
N ASP A 40 -3.56 2.99 5.70
CA ASP A 40 -4.82 3.62 5.31
C ASP A 40 -5.68 3.85 6.57
N ASN A 41 -6.46 4.92 6.59
CA ASN A 41 -7.38 5.20 7.70
C ASN A 41 -8.80 4.69 7.43
N MET A 42 -9.03 4.06 6.27
CA MET A 42 -10.30 3.50 5.82
C MET A 42 -11.44 4.53 5.69
N SER A 43 -11.11 5.82 5.53
CA SER A 43 -12.13 6.86 5.31
C SER A 43 -12.81 6.70 3.95
N PHE A 44 -12.02 6.42 2.90
CA PHE A 44 -12.49 6.19 1.52
C PHE A 44 -11.91 4.91 0.90
N GLY A 45 -11.06 4.19 1.65
CA GLY A 45 -10.53 2.91 1.24
C GLY A 45 -11.50 1.76 1.55
N HIS A 46 -11.43 0.68 0.77
CA HIS A 46 -12.29 -0.50 0.96
C HIS A 46 -11.44 -1.76 1.10
N LEU A 47 -11.83 -2.66 2.01
CA LEU A 47 -11.12 -3.93 2.22
C LEU A 47 -11.14 -4.82 0.96
N ASP A 48 -12.21 -4.75 0.17
CA ASP A 48 -12.34 -5.50 -1.08
C ASP A 48 -11.25 -5.15 -2.09
N ASN A 49 -10.72 -3.93 -2.06
CA ASN A 49 -9.59 -3.52 -2.90
C ASN A 49 -8.29 -4.27 -2.56
N LEU A 50 -8.22 -4.87 -1.37
CA LEU A 50 -7.05 -5.60 -0.89
C LEU A 50 -7.13 -7.11 -1.14
N ILE A 51 -8.21 -7.60 -1.76
CA ILE A 51 -8.44 -9.02 -2.02
C ILE A 51 -7.99 -9.36 -3.44
N VAL A 52 -7.07 -10.32 -3.57
CA VAL A 52 -6.61 -10.89 -4.83
C VAL A 52 -6.70 -12.41 -4.73
N ASP A 53 -7.37 -13.05 -5.69
CA ASP A 53 -7.59 -14.51 -5.71
C ASP A 53 -8.18 -15.05 -4.38
N GLY A 54 -9.08 -14.28 -3.77
CA GLY A 54 -9.74 -14.64 -2.51
C GLY A 54 -8.88 -14.48 -1.26
N LYS A 55 -7.71 -13.86 -1.35
CA LYS A 55 -6.80 -13.60 -0.22
C LYS A 55 -6.43 -12.13 -0.12
N THR A 56 -6.32 -11.64 1.11
CA THR A 56 -5.77 -10.30 1.35
C THR A 56 -4.28 -10.30 1.00
N PHE A 57 -3.84 -9.34 0.18
CA PHE A 57 -2.41 -9.13 -0.08
C PHE A 57 -1.80 -8.09 0.87
N GLY A 58 -0.49 -8.19 1.08
CA GLY A 58 0.26 -7.25 1.91
C GLY A 58 -0.18 -7.21 3.38
N GLN A 59 0.35 -6.23 4.11
CA GLN A 59 0.01 -5.96 5.51
C GLN A 59 -0.74 -4.62 5.61
N LEU A 60 -2.02 -4.66 5.99
CA LEU A 60 -2.77 -3.43 6.28
C LEU A 60 -2.43 -2.90 7.69
N VAL A 61 -2.12 -1.62 7.77
CA VAL A 61 -1.98 -0.84 8.99
C VAL A 61 -3.07 0.22 8.99
N VAL A 62 -4.06 0.04 9.85
CA VAL A 62 -5.19 0.98 9.97
C VAL A 62 -4.78 2.15 10.87
N LYS A 63 -4.35 3.25 10.26
CA LYS A 63 -3.90 4.48 10.93
C LYS A 63 -4.05 5.69 10.01
N ASP A 64 -4.18 6.87 10.61
CA ASP A 64 -4.23 8.12 9.86
C ASP A 64 -2.82 8.66 9.59
N ILE A 65 -2.58 9.21 8.40
CA ILE A 65 -1.29 9.85 8.09
C ILE A 65 -1.01 11.09 8.95
N ARG A 66 -2.03 11.62 9.62
CA ARG A 66 -1.93 12.72 10.60
C ARG A 66 -1.56 12.24 12.00
N ASP A 67 -1.53 10.92 12.24
CA ASP A 67 -1.15 10.39 13.55
C ASP A 67 0.29 10.77 13.89
N PRO A 68 0.56 11.22 15.13
CA PRO A 68 1.90 11.64 15.53
C PRO A 68 2.89 10.46 15.64
N ASP A 69 2.39 9.23 15.76
CA ASP A 69 3.18 8.00 15.86
C ASP A 69 3.03 7.11 14.63
N LEU A 70 3.72 7.49 13.56
CA LEU A 70 3.83 6.72 12.31
C LEU A 70 5.23 6.20 12.03
N LYS A 71 6.24 6.58 12.83
CA LYS A 71 7.64 6.22 12.58
C LYS A 71 7.82 4.72 12.41
N THR A 72 7.13 3.93 13.24
CA THR A 72 7.17 2.48 13.24
C THR A 72 6.66 1.85 11.94
N VAL A 73 5.70 2.48 11.25
CA VAL A 73 5.17 2.01 9.96
C VAL A 73 6.23 2.10 8.86
N PHE A 74 7.06 3.14 8.91
CA PHE A 74 8.10 3.39 7.91
C PHE A 74 9.46 2.74 8.24
N THR A 75 9.61 2.12 9.42
CA THR A 75 10.86 1.47 9.81
C THR A 75 11.26 0.39 8.81
N GLY A 76 12.45 0.54 8.22
CA GLY A 76 13.01 -0.38 7.23
C GLY A 76 12.37 -0.30 5.84
N ALA A 77 11.49 0.68 5.59
CA ALA A 77 10.93 0.91 4.26
C ALA A 77 12.05 1.32 3.30
N HIS A 78 12.17 0.60 2.18
CA HIS A 78 13.06 0.99 1.10
C HIS A 78 12.43 2.09 0.22
N THR A 79 11.12 2.00 0.02
CA THR A 79 10.38 2.92 -0.85
C THR A 79 9.03 3.24 -0.21
N VAL A 80 8.61 4.50 -0.33
CA VAL A 80 7.29 4.97 0.11
C VAL A 80 6.55 5.56 -1.08
N PHE A 81 5.37 5.03 -1.38
CA PHE A 81 4.43 5.62 -2.32
C PHE A 81 3.32 6.33 -1.53
N HIS A 82 3.22 7.65 -1.68
CA HIS A 82 2.30 8.46 -0.89
C HIS A 82 1.06 8.87 -1.70
N PHE A 83 -0.03 8.11 -1.59
CA PHE A 83 -1.31 8.40 -2.23
C PHE A 83 -2.44 8.79 -1.26
N ALA A 84 -2.18 8.80 0.05
CA ALA A 84 -3.19 9.23 1.01
C ALA A 84 -3.43 10.73 0.83
N GLY A 85 -4.63 11.08 0.38
CA GLY A 85 -5.07 12.45 0.17
C GLY A 85 -6.55 12.48 -0.16
N VAL A 86 -7.25 13.50 0.32
CA VAL A 86 -8.65 13.73 -0.03
C VAL A 86 -8.65 14.62 -1.26
N ALA A 87 -9.23 14.14 -2.37
CA ALA A 87 -9.36 14.93 -3.58
C ALA A 87 -10.20 16.20 -3.30
N ALA A 88 -9.84 17.31 -3.94
CA ALA A 88 -10.52 18.60 -3.75
C ALA A 88 -11.93 18.68 -4.37
N LEU A 89 -12.47 17.55 -4.86
CA LEU A 89 -13.84 17.49 -5.37
C LEU A 89 -14.82 17.41 -4.19
N PRO A 90 -15.97 18.10 -4.27
CA PRO A 90 -16.98 17.97 -3.23
C PRO A 90 -17.36 16.51 -3.05
N VAL A 91 -17.36 16.06 -1.80
CA VAL A 91 -17.96 14.77 -1.44
C VAL A 91 -19.46 14.90 -1.72
N CYS A 92 -19.93 14.16 -2.72
CA CYS A 92 -21.35 14.09 -3.05
C CYS A 92 -22.13 13.38 -1.95
#